data_AF-A0A926MGD7-F1
#
_entry.id   AF-A0A926MGD7-F1
#
_cell.length_a   1.000
_cell.length_b   1.000
_cell.length_c   1.000
_cell.angle_alpha   90.00
_cell.angle_beta   90.00
_cell.angle_gamma   90.00
#
_symmetry.space_group_name_H-M   'P 1'
#
loop_
_entity.id
_entity.type
_entity.pdbx_description
1 polymer ?
#
loop_
_entity_poly.entity_id
_entity_poly.type
_entity_poly.pdbx_seq_one_letter_code
_entity_poly.pdbx_strand_id
1 'polypeptide(L)'
;MIKSFYCCIDSLLPATQPEQHIICEKIASLNNGKIIFYGAEDVLVTKYQPFIYEKLRRTPKIDGVIFFTIDQFCYENSFNIDLIRKIIELKISIHFARENISYFNLKEVKNDLPQIYSYFYSFNRARRKYASNIKKIL
;
A
#
# COMPACT_ATOMS: atom_id res chain seq x y z
N MET A 1 4.20 23.58 8.66
CA MET A 1 3.14 22.77 9.32
C MET A 1 3.56 21.31 9.21
N ILE A 2 3.46 20.51 10.28
CA ILE A 2 3.81 19.08 10.25
C ILE A 2 2.71 18.32 9.51
N LYS A 3 3.07 17.50 8.52
CA LYS A 3 2.10 16.68 7.77
C LYS A 3 1.55 15.53 8.63
N SER A 4 0.33 15.12 8.34
CA SER A 4 -0.40 14.08 9.06
C SER A 4 -0.67 12.88 8.15
N PHE A 5 -0.23 11.70 8.55
CA PHE A 5 -0.34 10.48 7.74
C PHE A 5 -1.24 9.44 8.38
N TYR A 6 -1.99 8.72 7.53
CA TYR A 6 -2.67 7.48 7.86
C TYR A 6 -1.75 6.30 7.50
N CYS A 7 -1.45 5.40 8.44
CA CYS A 7 -0.60 4.25 8.19
C CYS A 7 -1.42 2.96 8.02
N CYS A 8 -1.13 2.19 6.99
CA CYS A 8 -1.70 0.87 6.72
C CYS A 8 -0.58 -0.18 6.80
N ILE A 9 -0.62 -1.02 7.83
CA ILE A 9 0.28 -2.19 7.90
C ILE A 9 -0.23 -3.33 7.00
N ASP A 10 0.69 -4.17 6.54
CA ASP A 10 0.40 -5.35 5.74
C ASP A 10 0.34 -6.57 6.66
N SER A 11 -0.88 -7.00 6.96
CA SER A 11 -1.14 -8.15 7.84
C SER A 11 -0.81 -9.51 7.21
N LEU A 12 -0.59 -9.55 5.89
CA LEU A 12 -0.31 -10.77 5.15
C LEU A 12 1.19 -11.07 5.03
N LEU A 13 2.05 -10.12 5.42
CA LEU A 13 3.49 -10.32 5.43
C LEU A 13 3.98 -10.87 6.77
N PRO A 14 5.02 -11.72 6.76
CA PRO A 14 5.60 -12.28 7.99
C PRO A 14 6.42 -11.27 8.80
N ALA A 15 6.54 -10.01 8.34
CA ALA A 15 7.22 -8.94 9.06
C ALA A 15 6.39 -8.52 10.28
N THR A 16 7.05 -8.35 11.44
CA THR A 16 6.36 -8.02 12.68
C THR A 16 5.77 -6.60 12.62
N GLN A 17 4.63 -6.38 13.29
CA GLN A 17 4.00 -5.04 13.30
C GLN A 17 4.96 -3.92 13.77
N PRO A 18 5.80 -4.10 14.81
CA PRO A 18 6.79 -3.09 15.20
C PRO A 18 7.77 -2.73 14.07
N GLU A 19 8.27 -3.70 13.32
CA GLU A 19 9.17 -3.45 12.19
C GLU A 19 8.47 -2.64 11.10
N GLN A 20 7.22 -2.99 10.78
CA GLN A 20 6.43 -2.25 9.80
C GLN A 20 6.19 -0.80 10.25
N HIS A 21 5.87 -0.58 11.53
CA HIS A 21 5.70 0.76 12.08
C HIS A 21 6.97 1.59 11.99
N ILE A 22 8.14 1.04 12.35
CA ILE A 22 9.43 1.75 12.26
C ILE A 22 9.69 2.22 10.82
N ILE A 23 9.42 1.36 9.84
CA ILE A 23 9.62 1.69 8.42
C ILE A 23 8.62 2.77 7.97
N CYS A 24 7.35 2.67 8.34
CA CYS A 24 6.34 3.67 8.02
C CYS A 24 6.62 5.03 8.69
N GLU A 25 7.07 5.04 9.95
CA GLU A 25 7.46 6.26 10.68
C GLU A 25 8.64 6.96 10.01
N LYS A 26 9.60 6.20 9.49
CA LYS A 26 10.71 6.75 8.72
C LYS A 26 10.22 7.47 7.47
N ILE A 27 9.26 6.90 6.74
CA ILE A 27 8.65 7.54 5.57
C ILE A 27 7.88 8.81 5.94
N ALA A 28 7.11 8.79 7.03
CA ALA A 28 6.42 9.98 7.52
C ALA A 28 7.41 11.10 7.86
N SER A 29 8.50 10.75 8.54
CA SER A 29 9.55 11.69 8.95
C SER A 29 10.28 12.30 7.74
N LEU A 30 10.62 11.49 6.73
CA LEU A 30 11.23 11.95 5.47
C LEU A 30 10.31 12.92 4.70
N ASN A 31 9.01 12.85 4.93
CA ASN A 31 8.01 13.74 4.32
C ASN A 31 7.60 14.90 5.24
N ASN A 32 8.39 15.21 6.28
CA ASN A 32 8.13 16.25 7.28
C ASN A 32 6.77 16.10 7.98
N GLY A 33 6.41 14.86 8.32
CA GLY A 33 5.16 14.56 8.98
C GLY A 33 5.26 13.49 10.06
N LYS A 34 4.09 13.11 10.58
CA LYS A 34 3.91 12.08 11.59
C LYS A 34 2.69 11.23 11.26
N ILE A 35 2.71 9.99 11.72
CA ILE A 35 1.52 9.13 11.66
C ILE A 35 0.56 9.56 12.76
N ILE A 36 -0.71 9.79 12.41
CA ILE A 36 -1.75 10.16 13.37
C ILE A 36 -2.86 9.11 13.47
N PHE A 37 -2.93 8.19 12.50
CA PHE A 37 -3.87 7.09 12.48
C PHE A 37 -3.18 5.82 12.00
N TYR A 38 -3.54 4.70 12.60
CA TYR A 38 -3.17 3.37 12.15
C TYR A 38 -4.42 2.61 11.71
N GLY A 39 -4.38 2.06 10.52
CA GLY A 39 -5.34 1.08 10.01
C GLY A 39 -4.65 -0.25 9.78
N ALA A 40 -5.32 -1.33 10.14
CA ALA A 40 -4.98 -2.65 9.65
C ALA A 40 -5.91 -3.01 8.48
N GLU A 41 -5.36 -3.70 7.50
CA GLU A 41 -6.19 -4.51 6.61
C GLU A 41 -6.89 -5.59 7.44
N ASP A 42 -8.19 -5.74 7.23
CA ASP A 42 -8.93 -6.86 7.79
C ASP A 42 -8.82 -8.02 6.81
N VAL A 43 -8.18 -9.10 7.28
CA VAL A 43 -7.89 -10.32 6.52
C VAL A 43 -9.15 -10.87 5.84
N LEU A 44 -10.33 -10.67 6.44
CA LEU A 44 -11.61 -11.16 5.95
C LEU A 44 -12.15 -10.41 4.73
N VAL A 45 -11.72 -9.16 4.50
CA VAL A 45 -12.19 -8.29 3.39
C VAL A 45 -11.10 -7.96 2.38
N THR A 46 -9.92 -8.58 2.52
CA THR A 46 -8.79 -8.46 1.58
C THR A 46 -9.22 -8.69 0.13
N LYS A 47 -10.24 -9.51 -0.15
CA LYS A 47 -10.73 -9.74 -1.52
C LYS A 47 -11.44 -8.56 -2.20
N TYR A 48 -11.97 -7.57 -1.47
CA TYR A 48 -12.87 -6.57 -2.06
C TYR A 48 -12.39 -5.12 -1.97
N GLN A 49 -11.47 -4.81 -1.05
CA GLN A 49 -10.73 -3.56 -0.98
C GLN A 49 -11.46 -2.18 -0.85
N PRO A 50 -12.80 -1.96 -0.82
CA PRO A 50 -13.30 -0.57 -0.87
C PRO A 50 -13.17 0.12 0.49
N PHE A 51 -12.79 -0.64 1.54
CA PHE A 51 -12.81 -0.18 2.91
C PHE A 51 -11.78 0.90 3.21
N ILE A 52 -10.57 0.79 2.63
CA ILE A 52 -9.53 1.79 2.91
C ILE A 52 -9.88 3.15 2.30
N TYR A 53 -10.46 3.17 1.09
CA TYR A 53 -10.90 4.41 0.48
C TYR A 53 -11.94 5.13 1.35
N GLU A 54 -12.95 4.41 1.82
CA GLU A 54 -13.99 5.00 2.67
C GLU A 54 -13.44 5.49 4.01
N LYS A 55 -12.46 4.80 4.59
CA LYS A 55 -11.74 5.26 5.79
C LYS A 55 -10.99 6.57 5.51
N LEU A 56 -10.15 6.59 4.48
CA LEU A 56 -9.36 7.77 4.11
C LEU A 56 -10.25 8.97 3.81
N ARG A 57 -11.35 8.76 3.07
CA ARG A 57 -12.35 9.79 2.75
C ARG A 57 -13.01 10.40 4.00
N ARG A 58 -13.19 9.61 5.06
CA ARG A 58 -13.82 10.05 6.31
C ARG A 58 -12.83 10.59 7.33
N THR A 59 -11.53 10.31 7.18
CA THR A 59 -10.50 10.80 8.09
C THR A 59 -10.18 12.26 7.78
N PRO A 60 -10.53 13.22 8.65
CA PRO A 60 -10.23 14.62 8.42
C PRO A 60 -8.73 14.90 8.64
N LYS A 61 -8.20 15.91 7.93
CA LYS A 61 -6.86 16.48 8.18
C LYS A 61 -5.70 15.48 8.02
N ILE A 62 -5.79 14.58 7.04
CA ILE A 62 -4.63 13.80 6.57
C ILE A 62 -4.07 14.41 5.29
N ASP A 63 -2.76 14.45 5.20
CA ASP A 63 -2.00 14.93 4.03
C ASP A 63 -1.59 13.76 3.12
N GLY A 64 -1.61 12.53 3.64
CA GLY A 64 -1.23 11.33 2.92
C GLY A 64 -1.58 10.03 3.63
N VAL A 65 -1.42 8.94 2.90
CA VAL A 65 -1.51 7.57 3.40
C VAL A 65 -0.21 6.83 3.11
N ILE A 66 0.29 6.08 4.10
CA ILE A 66 1.47 5.24 4.01
C ILE A 66 0.98 3.79 4.09
N PHE A 67 1.09 3.06 2.99
CA PHE A 67 0.96 1.60 2.96
C PHE A 67 2.34 1.01 3.24
N PHE A 68 2.40 -0.07 4.00
CA PHE A 68 3.66 -0.76 4.22
C PHE A 68 4.22 -1.28 2.89
N THR A 69 3.37 -1.85 2.02
CA THR A 69 3.82 -2.38 0.73
C THR A 69 2.87 -2.06 -0.42
N ILE A 70 3.42 -2.06 -1.63
CA ILE A 70 2.62 -2.03 -2.86
C ILE A 70 1.80 -3.32 -3.08
N ASP A 71 2.14 -4.43 -2.40
CA ASP A 71 1.39 -5.69 -2.47
C ASP A 71 -0.02 -5.56 -1.87
N GLN A 72 -0.24 -4.56 -1.02
CA GLN A 72 -1.55 -4.12 -0.55
C GLN A 72 -2.45 -3.57 -1.67
N PHE A 73 -1.99 -3.59 -2.92
CA PHE A 73 -2.78 -3.27 -4.11
C PHE A 73 -2.87 -4.46 -5.10
N CYS A 74 -2.22 -5.59 -4.78
CA CYS A 74 -2.13 -6.78 -5.61
C CYS A 74 -3.15 -7.84 -5.16
N TYR A 75 -4.32 -7.89 -5.80
CA TYR A 75 -5.39 -8.84 -5.48
C TYR A 75 -5.50 -9.92 -6.53
N GLU A 76 -5.29 -11.16 -6.08
CA GLU A 76 -5.28 -12.35 -6.94
C GLU A 76 -4.37 -12.14 -8.16
N ASN A 77 -4.97 -11.96 -9.35
CA ASN A 77 -4.29 -11.76 -10.62
C ASN A 77 -4.44 -10.33 -11.16
N SER A 78 -4.82 -9.37 -10.32
CA SER A 78 -4.97 -7.95 -10.70
C SER A 78 -4.25 -6.98 -9.77
N PHE A 79 -3.84 -5.83 -10.32
CA PHE A 79 -3.32 -4.68 -9.56
C PHE A 79 -4.38 -3.57 -9.56
N ASN A 80 -4.80 -3.10 -8.38
CA ASN A 80 -5.89 -2.14 -8.27
C ASN A 80 -5.44 -0.68 -8.49
N ILE A 81 -5.13 -0.36 -9.75
CA ILE A 81 -4.79 1.00 -10.17
C ILE A 81 -5.95 1.99 -9.95
N ASP A 82 -7.19 1.50 -9.98
CA ASP A 82 -8.38 2.32 -9.73
C ASP A 82 -8.43 2.84 -8.29
N LEU A 83 -8.00 2.04 -7.31
CA LEU A 83 -7.91 2.50 -5.93
C LEU A 83 -6.84 3.60 -5.78
N ILE A 84 -5.66 3.43 -6.40
CA ILE A 84 -4.61 4.46 -6.41
C ILE A 84 -5.17 5.77 -6.96
N ARG A 85 -5.89 5.69 -8.09
CA ARG A 85 -6.55 6.85 -8.68
C ARG A 85 -7.50 7.52 -7.71
N LYS A 86 -8.43 6.75 -7.12
CA LYS A 86 -9.43 7.25 -6.17
C LYS A 86 -8.79 7.93 -4.96
N ILE A 87 -7.70 7.37 -4.41
CA ILE A 87 -7.01 7.96 -3.26
C ILE A 87 -6.33 9.28 -3.65
N ILE A 88 -5.66 9.35 -4.80
CA ILE A 88 -5.05 10.61 -5.28
C ILE A 88 -6.11 11.69 -5.53
N GLU A 89 -7.31 11.31 -5.99
CA GLU A 89 -8.44 12.24 -6.16
C GLU A 89 -8.94 12.84 -4.84
N LEU A 90 -8.65 12.23 -3.68
CA LEU A 90 -8.85 12.85 -2.35
C LEU A 90 -7.85 13.97 -2.05
N LYS A 91 -6.90 14.26 -2.95
CA LYS A 91 -5.83 15.25 -2.81
C LYS A 91 -4.88 14.96 -1.64
N ILE A 92 -4.65 13.68 -1.37
CA ILE A 92 -3.66 13.19 -0.39
C ILE A 92 -2.57 12.40 -1.12
N SER A 93 -1.36 12.37 -0.58
CA SER A 93 -0.27 11.56 -1.13
C SER A 93 -0.41 10.08 -0.77
N ILE A 94 0.17 9.22 -1.61
CA ILE A 94 0.30 7.77 -1.35
C ILE A 94 1.77 7.45 -1.19
N HIS A 95 2.11 6.65 -0.19
CA HIS A 95 3.46 6.15 0.03
C HIS A 95 3.44 4.64 0.20
N PHE A 96 4.45 3.97 -0.36
CA PHE A 96 4.72 2.54 -0.20
C PHE A 96 6.05 2.38 0.51
N ALA A 97 5.99 2.00 1.79
CA ALA A 97 7.11 2.18 2.69
C ALA A 97 8.27 1.22 2.43
N ARG A 98 7.98 -0.05 2.17
CA ARG A 98 8.97 -1.08 1.86
C ARG A 98 9.67 -0.82 0.53
N GLU A 99 8.93 -0.38 -0.47
CA GLU A 99 9.46 -0.07 -1.80
C GLU A 99 10.11 1.32 -1.87
N ASN A 100 9.93 2.16 -0.85
CA ASN A 100 10.37 3.56 -0.81
C ASN A 100 9.86 4.38 -2.02
N ILE A 101 8.58 4.16 -2.37
CA ILE A 101 7.90 4.82 -3.48
C ILE A 101 6.87 5.81 -2.93
N SER A 102 6.71 6.95 -3.58
CA SER A 102 5.73 7.99 -3.19
C SER A 102 5.08 8.61 -4.42
N TYR A 103 3.78 8.86 -4.33
CA TYR A 103 2.97 9.49 -5.37
C TYR A 103 2.17 10.66 -4.80
N PHE A 104 2.34 11.82 -5.38
CA PHE A 104 1.64 13.07 -5.03
C PHE A 104 0.55 13.42 -6.05
N ASN A 105 0.58 12.81 -7.23
CA ASN A 105 -0.38 13.05 -8.31
C ASN A 105 -0.42 11.89 -9.31
N LEU A 106 -1.44 11.88 -10.18
CA LEU A 106 -1.62 10.84 -11.19
C LEU A 106 -0.54 10.84 -12.27
N LYS A 107 0.17 11.96 -12.49
CA LYS A 107 1.23 12.03 -13.51
C LYS A 107 2.43 11.19 -13.06
N GLU A 108 2.80 11.25 -11.79
CA GLU A 108 3.87 10.41 -11.22
C GLU A 108 3.53 8.92 -11.30
N VAL A 109 2.29 8.54 -10.95
CA VAL A 109 1.83 7.14 -11.12
C VAL A 109 1.95 6.69 -12.57
N LYS A 110 1.53 7.54 -13.52
CA LYS A 110 1.60 7.23 -14.96
C LYS A 110 3.04 7.01 -15.45
N ASN A 111 3.98 7.80 -14.95
CA ASN A 111 5.40 7.67 -15.31
C ASN A 111 5.98 6.33 -14.84
N ASP A 112 5.50 5.82 -13.70
CA ASP A 112 5.98 4.58 -13.08
C ASP A 112 5.16 3.34 -13.46
N LEU A 113 4.11 3.48 -14.29
CA LEU A 113 3.28 2.34 -14.71
C LEU A 113 4.09 1.15 -15.25
N PRO A 114 5.12 1.34 -16.12
CA PRO A 114 5.94 0.22 -16.58
C PRO A 114 6.63 -0.54 -15.43
N GLN A 115 7.14 0.18 -14.43
CA GLN A 115 7.82 -0.38 -13.25
C GLN A 115 6.82 -1.10 -12.35
N ILE A 116 5.65 -0.50 -12.10
CA ILE A 116 4.56 -1.11 -11.33
C ILE A 116 4.12 -2.42 -12.00
N TYR A 117 3.90 -2.43 -13.32
CA TYR A 117 3.53 -3.64 -14.04
C TYR A 117 4.65 -4.70 -13.99
N SER A 118 5.91 -4.29 -14.19
CA SER A 118 7.06 -5.20 -14.10
C SER A 118 7.16 -5.87 -12.72
N TYR A 119 6.98 -5.09 -11.65
CA TYR A 119 6.92 -5.58 -10.27
C TYR A 119 5.80 -6.61 -10.12
N PHE A 120 4.58 -6.24 -10.50
CA PHE A 120 3.39 -7.09 -10.38
C PHE A 120 3.54 -8.43 -11.10
N TYR A 121 3.99 -8.42 -12.36
CA TYR A 121 4.15 -9.65 -13.13
C TYR A 121 5.29 -10.53 -12.63
N SER A 122 6.40 -9.93 -12.18
CA SER A 122 7.52 -10.65 -11.59
C SER A 122 7.11 -11.35 -10.29
N PHE A 123 6.37 -10.63 -9.45
CA PHE A 123 5.88 -11.15 -8.18
C PHE A 123 4.81 -12.24 -8.37
N ASN A 124 3.87 -12.07 -9.31
CA ASN A 124 2.88 -13.09 -9.62
C ASN A 124 3.48 -14.36 -10.24
N ARG A 125 4.58 -14.24 -11.00
CA ARG A 125 5.34 -15.41 -11.45
C ARG A 125 5.92 -16.18 -10.26
N ALA A 126 6.48 -15.49 -9.27
CA ALA A 126 6.98 -16.10 -8.05
C ALA A 126 5.85 -16.78 -7.25
N ARG A 127 4.72 -16.09 -7.01
CA ARG A 127 3.53 -16.66 -6.33
C ARG A 127 3.03 -17.93 -7.01
N ARG A 128 2.92 -17.96 -8.34
CA ARG A 128 2.53 -19.16 -9.09
C ARG A 128 3.52 -20.32 -8.88
N LYS A 129 4.83 -20.04 -8.86
CA LYS A 129 5.87 -21.05 -8.58
C LYS A 129 5.74 -21.62 -7.16
N TYR A 130 5.59 -20.77 -6.13
CA TYR A 130 5.39 -21.22 -4.76
C TYR A 130 4.09 -22.03 -4.57
N ALA A 131 2.98 -21.57 -5.14
CA ALA A 131 1.70 -22.29 -5.09
C ALA A 131 1.80 -23.68 -5.75
N SER A 132 2.56 -23.81 -6.84
CA SER A 132 2.81 -25.10 -7.49
C SER A 132 3.67 -26.05 -6.64
N ASN A 133 4.56 -25.51 -5.81
CA ASN A 133 5.37 -26.32 -4.89
C ASN A 133 4.55 -26.82 -3.70
N ILE A 134 3.65 -26.00 -3.16
CA ILE A 134 2.75 -26.41 -2.06
C ILE A 134 1.80 -27.52 -2.53
N LYS A 135 1.23 -27.42 -3.73
CA LYS A 135 0.38 -28.48 -4.34
C LYS A 135 1.09 -29.80 -4.60
N LYS A 136 2.44 -29.84 -4.57
CA LYS A 136 3.21 -31.09 -4.72
C LYS A 136 3.51 -31.75 -3.37
N ILE A 137 3.34 -31.01 -2.28
CA ILE A 137 3.63 -31.46 -0.91
C ILE A 137 2.33 -31.87 -0.19
N LEU A 138 1.17 -31.41 -0.66
CA LEU A 138 -0.17 -31.87 -0.29
C LEU A 138 -0.65 -32.95 -1.27
#